data_AF-A0A257VMS0-F1
#
_entry.id   AF-A0A257VMS0-F1
#
_cell.length_a   1.000
_cell.length_b   1.000
_cell.length_c   1.000
_cell.angle_alpha   90.00
_cell.angle_beta   90.00
_cell.angle_gamma   90.00
#
_symmetry.space_group_name_H-M   'P 1'
#
loop_
_entity.id
_entity.type
_entity.pdbx_description
1 polymer ?
#
loop_
_entity_poly.entity_id
_entity_poly.type
_entity_poly.pdbx_seq_one_letter_code
_entity_poly.pdbx_strand_id
1 'polypeptide(L)'
;MEDNDPARSAEALDLADQLQDSQLSMRLRQAGDDLAANRIGAAGPVQREAEETLQKLNQQWTEGRPDDSEQMLKRTEEARDAAQGLHDDLDELRKQTDAEAVSQAGGQQRQQMQEAVQELRRRAERLERQLQRLRLKRGEEAAHRAGQRLAAAGQAIEAGEGETAQQELDAAQDEVEQLQEEIAEAQQEVAERLAQEELERIAGALQSLKVRQDAVIAETERLENERQTSGRLTRGQQRSLQDLAGVERELQSLAEAASQQLEQAIVAALAG
;
A
#
# COMPACT_ATOMS: atom_id res chain seq x y z
N MET A 1 -10.82 -18.04 -1.53
CA MET A 1 -9.97 -18.28 -0.35
C MET A 1 -8.68 -18.81 -0.91
N GLU A 2 -7.85 -17.89 -1.41
CA GLU A 2 -6.50 -18.21 -1.84
C GLU A 2 -5.57 -17.80 -0.71
N ASP A 3 -4.65 -18.70 -0.41
CA ASP A 3 -3.74 -18.70 0.72
C ASP A 3 -2.92 -17.41 0.75
N ASN A 4 -3.15 -16.63 1.80
CA ASN A 4 -2.32 -15.51 2.21
C ASN A 4 -1.07 -16.14 2.87
N ASP A 5 -0.04 -16.47 2.07
CA ASP A 5 1.13 -17.19 2.54
C ASP A 5 2.22 -16.22 3.03
N PRO A 6 2.46 -16.09 4.36
CA PRO A 6 3.50 -15.23 4.90
C PRO A 6 4.91 -15.58 4.38
N ALA A 7 5.10 -16.78 3.82
CA ALA A 7 6.33 -17.15 3.12
C ALA A 7 6.60 -16.26 1.90
N ARG A 8 5.56 -15.85 1.15
CA ARG A 8 5.71 -15.00 -0.05
C ARG A 8 6.19 -13.59 0.30
N SER A 9 5.76 -13.05 1.45
CA SER A 9 6.21 -11.74 1.92
C SER A 9 7.68 -11.75 2.34
N ALA A 10 8.14 -12.84 2.98
CA ALA A 10 9.55 -13.01 3.34
C ALA A 10 10.45 -13.23 2.11
N GLU A 11 9.98 -13.99 1.11
CA GLU A 11 10.69 -14.19 -0.16
C GLU A 11 10.80 -12.89 -0.97
N ALA A 12 9.76 -12.05 -0.93
CA ALA A 12 9.77 -10.74 -1.55
C ALA A 12 10.76 -9.76 -0.90
N LEU A 13 10.88 -9.79 0.43
CA LEU A 13 11.87 -9.01 1.19
C LEU A 13 13.31 -9.43 0.86
N ASP A 14 13.59 -10.75 0.82
CA ASP A 14 14.93 -11.25 0.48
C ASP A 14 15.32 -10.88 -0.96
N LEU A 15 14.36 -10.91 -1.89
CA LEU A 15 14.62 -10.50 -3.26
C LEU A 15 14.85 -9.00 -3.42
N ALA A 16 14.26 -8.20 -2.54
CA ALA A 16 14.50 -6.77 -2.53
C ALA A 16 15.91 -6.41 -2.10
N ASP A 17 16.40 -7.06 -1.05
CA ASP A 17 17.80 -6.98 -0.66
C ASP A 17 18.70 -7.44 -1.81
N GLN A 18 18.34 -8.54 -2.48
CA GLN A 18 19.08 -9.00 -3.67
C GLN A 18 19.06 -7.99 -4.82
N LEU A 19 17.95 -7.31 -5.10
CA LEU A 19 17.87 -6.30 -6.17
C LEU A 19 18.74 -5.08 -5.82
N GLN A 20 18.69 -4.61 -4.57
CA GLN A 20 19.56 -3.52 -4.10
C GLN A 20 21.05 -3.90 -4.20
N ASP A 21 21.41 -5.12 -3.81
CA ASP A 21 22.79 -5.60 -3.83
C ASP A 21 23.27 -6.05 -5.22
N SER A 22 22.36 -6.23 -6.18
CA SER A 22 22.65 -6.83 -7.49
C SER A 22 23.55 -5.99 -8.39
N GLN A 23 23.72 -4.69 -8.10
CA GLN A 23 24.45 -3.74 -8.94
C GLN A 23 23.88 -3.60 -10.38
N LEU A 24 22.63 -4.01 -10.61
CA LEU A 24 22.01 -4.05 -11.94
C LEU A 24 22.08 -2.69 -12.66
N SER A 25 21.72 -1.59 -11.98
CA SER A 25 21.79 -0.24 -12.56
C SER A 25 23.21 0.16 -12.95
N MET A 26 24.21 -0.19 -12.15
CA MET A 26 25.62 0.09 -12.47
C MET A 26 26.07 -0.69 -13.70
N ARG A 27 25.67 -1.96 -13.84
CA ARG A 27 25.98 -2.78 -15.02
C ARG A 27 25.34 -2.22 -16.29
N LEU A 28 24.05 -1.85 -16.24
CA LEU A 28 23.35 -1.24 -17.39
C LEU A 28 23.98 0.09 -17.80
N ARG A 29 24.38 0.93 -16.83
CA ARG A 29 25.12 2.17 -17.10
C ARG A 29 26.45 1.89 -17.80
N GLN A 30 27.23 0.94 -17.28
CA GLN A 30 28.52 0.58 -17.85
C GLN A 30 28.37 0.03 -19.28
N ALA A 31 27.39 -0.84 -19.53
CA ALA A 31 27.08 -1.32 -20.87
C ALA A 31 26.74 -0.17 -21.82
N GLY A 32 25.88 0.76 -21.39
CA GLY A 32 25.54 1.96 -22.17
C GLY A 32 26.76 2.83 -22.50
N ASP A 33 27.66 3.04 -21.55
CA ASP A 33 28.89 3.83 -21.76
C ASP A 33 29.87 3.13 -22.71
N ASP A 34 30.00 1.81 -22.63
CA ASP A 34 30.81 1.02 -23.56
C ASP A 34 30.22 1.03 -24.97
N LEU A 35 28.91 0.89 -25.13
CA LEU A 35 28.23 0.99 -26.43
C LEU A 35 28.37 2.39 -27.03
N ALA A 36 28.22 3.45 -26.23
CA ALA A 36 28.40 4.84 -26.67
C ALA A 36 29.84 5.10 -27.15
N ALA A 37 30.81 4.42 -26.54
CA ALA A 37 32.22 4.44 -26.95
C ALA A 37 32.55 3.48 -28.10
N ASN A 38 31.56 2.79 -28.68
CA ASN A 38 31.70 1.74 -29.69
C ASN A 38 32.56 0.54 -29.24
N ARG A 39 32.65 0.27 -27.93
CA ARG A 39 33.40 -0.84 -27.34
C ARG A 39 32.50 -2.07 -27.18
N ILE A 40 32.03 -2.64 -28.31
CA ILE A 40 31.09 -3.78 -28.28
C ILE A 40 31.64 -4.98 -27.48
N GLY A 41 32.93 -5.28 -27.64
CA GLY A 41 33.56 -6.40 -26.94
C GLY A 41 33.61 -6.25 -25.41
N ALA A 42 33.54 -5.02 -24.90
CA ALA A 42 33.45 -4.75 -23.46
C ALA A 42 31.99 -4.72 -22.97
N ALA A 43 31.06 -4.23 -23.80
CA ALA A 43 29.64 -4.16 -23.47
C ALA A 43 28.98 -5.55 -23.35
N GLY A 44 29.27 -6.48 -24.27
CA GLY A 44 28.58 -7.77 -24.34
C GLY A 44 28.65 -8.64 -23.07
N PRO A 45 29.80 -8.78 -22.38
CA PRO A 45 29.87 -9.47 -21.09
C PRO A 45 29.03 -8.79 -20.01
N VAL A 46 29.09 -7.45 -19.92
CA VAL A 46 28.36 -6.67 -18.90
C VAL A 46 26.84 -6.79 -19.09
N GLN A 47 26.38 -6.75 -20.34
CA GLN A 47 24.96 -6.95 -20.65
C GLN A 47 24.47 -8.35 -20.26
N ARG A 48 25.28 -9.39 -20.47
CA ARG A 48 24.94 -10.76 -20.04
C ARG A 48 24.86 -10.91 -18.53
N GLU A 49 25.76 -10.26 -17.78
CA GLU A 49 25.65 -10.23 -16.31
C GLU A 49 24.37 -9.52 -15.84
N ALA A 50 23.97 -8.44 -16.51
CA ALA A 50 22.70 -7.77 -16.24
C ALA A 50 21.49 -8.65 -16.57
N GLU A 51 21.54 -9.39 -17.68
CA GLU A 51 20.50 -10.33 -18.11
C GLU A 51 20.37 -11.53 -17.15
N GLU A 52 21.47 -12.14 -16.72
CA GLU A 52 21.47 -13.21 -15.72
C GLU A 52 20.87 -12.75 -14.39
N THR A 53 21.15 -11.50 -14.00
CA THR A 53 20.57 -10.87 -12.81
C THR A 53 19.06 -10.74 -12.97
N LEU A 54 18.60 -10.15 -14.09
CA LEU A 54 17.18 -10.00 -14.40
C LEU A 54 16.45 -11.35 -14.49
N GLN A 55 17.10 -12.38 -15.04
CA GLN A 55 16.54 -13.72 -15.13
C GLN A 55 16.35 -14.36 -13.75
N LYS A 56 17.34 -14.27 -12.86
CA LYS A 56 17.25 -14.78 -11.48
C LYS A 56 16.13 -14.09 -10.73
N LEU A 57 16.02 -12.77 -10.87
CA LEU A 57 15.00 -11.98 -10.20
C LEU A 57 13.59 -12.33 -10.71
N ASN A 58 13.42 -12.43 -12.03
CA ASN A 58 12.12 -12.73 -12.62
C ASN A 58 11.65 -14.17 -12.35
N GLN A 59 12.55 -15.15 -12.32
CA GLN A 59 12.21 -16.56 -12.08
C GLN A 59 11.60 -16.77 -10.68
N GLN A 60 11.93 -15.92 -9.71
CA GLN A 60 11.43 -16.01 -8.34
C GLN A 60 10.02 -15.39 -8.16
N TRP A 61 9.42 -14.81 -9.19
CA TRP A 61 8.33 -13.84 -9.01
C TRP A 61 7.03 -14.08 -9.78
N THR A 62 6.97 -15.09 -10.63
CA THR A 62 5.83 -15.19 -11.56
C THR A 62 4.59 -15.78 -10.86
N GLU A 63 3.67 -14.92 -10.40
CA GLU A 63 2.20 -15.02 -10.52
C GLU A 63 1.49 -13.84 -9.84
N GLY A 64 0.33 -13.43 -10.38
CA GLY A 64 -0.61 -12.47 -9.76
C GLY A 64 -0.65 -11.10 -10.44
N ARG A 65 -1.81 -10.45 -10.43
CA ARG A 65 -2.06 -9.16 -11.09
C ARG A 65 -2.91 -8.30 -10.13
N PRO A 66 -2.55 -7.04 -9.83
CA PRO A 66 -3.34 -6.23 -8.92
C PRO A 66 -3.85 -4.90 -9.50
N ASP A 67 -4.97 -4.43 -8.95
CA ASP A 67 -5.37 -3.01 -8.95
C ASP A 67 -6.47 -2.81 -7.86
N ASP A 68 -6.38 -1.69 -7.10
CA ASP A 68 -7.35 -1.09 -6.14
C ASP A 68 -6.98 -1.07 -4.63
N SER A 69 -5.81 -1.58 -4.18
CA SER A 69 -5.51 -1.63 -2.73
C SER A 69 -5.05 -0.31 -2.07
N GLU A 70 -4.37 0.58 -2.79
CA GLU A 70 -3.92 1.88 -2.25
C GLU A 70 -5.11 2.77 -1.85
N GLN A 71 -6.15 2.82 -2.71
CA GLN A 71 -7.37 3.56 -2.42
C GLN A 71 -8.15 2.94 -1.25
N MET A 72 -8.09 1.62 -1.10
CA MET A 72 -8.69 0.94 0.05
C MET A 72 -7.96 1.29 1.34
N LEU A 73 -6.62 1.31 1.36
CA LEU A 73 -5.83 1.62 2.56
C LEU A 73 -6.13 3.02 3.06
N LYS A 74 -6.15 4.00 2.15
CA LYS A 74 -6.49 5.38 2.52
C LYS A 74 -7.90 5.48 3.12
N ARG A 75 -8.87 4.75 2.57
CA ARG A 75 -10.26 4.78 3.09
C ARG A 75 -10.39 4.08 4.43
N THR A 76 -9.60 3.04 4.71
CA THR A 76 -9.58 2.39 6.02
C THR A 76 -8.89 3.27 7.07
N GLU A 77 -7.83 4.02 6.71
CA GLU A 77 -7.25 5.07 7.57
C GLU A 77 -8.26 6.17 7.93
N GLU A 78 -8.98 6.70 6.94
CA GLU A 78 -10.03 7.70 7.18
C GLU A 78 -11.13 7.17 8.12
N ALA A 79 -11.49 5.88 8.01
CA ALA A 79 -12.45 5.23 8.89
C ALA A 79 -11.89 5.06 10.32
N ARG A 80 -10.61 4.68 10.46
CA ARG A 80 -9.92 4.54 11.75
C ARG A 80 -9.91 5.86 12.51
N ASP A 81 -9.50 6.94 11.85
CA ASP A 81 -9.41 8.26 12.47
C ASP A 81 -10.81 8.78 12.87
N ALA A 82 -11.83 8.48 12.07
CA ALA A 82 -13.22 8.79 12.42
C ALA A 82 -13.73 7.97 13.63
N ALA A 83 -13.37 6.68 13.71
CA ALA A 83 -13.70 5.82 14.85
C ALA A 83 -13.00 6.31 16.13
N GLN A 84 -11.72 6.68 16.04
CA GLN A 84 -10.97 7.25 17.16
C GLN A 84 -11.58 8.56 17.66
N GLY A 85 -11.92 9.49 16.75
CA GLY A 85 -12.58 10.73 17.14
C GLY A 85 -13.96 10.51 17.76
N LEU A 86 -14.69 9.48 17.33
CA LEU A 86 -15.96 9.10 17.95
C LEU A 86 -15.75 8.51 19.35
N HIS A 87 -14.73 7.67 19.53
CA HIS A 87 -14.35 7.11 20.82
C HIS A 87 -13.98 8.20 21.83
N ASP A 88 -13.11 9.14 21.43
CA ASP A 88 -12.60 10.17 22.33
C ASP A 88 -13.70 11.14 22.78
N ASP A 89 -14.56 11.57 21.87
CA ASP A 89 -15.68 12.44 22.21
C ASP A 89 -16.75 11.70 23.05
N LEU A 90 -16.91 10.39 22.85
CA LEU A 90 -17.80 9.57 23.66
C LEU A 90 -17.28 9.38 25.09
N ASP A 91 -15.97 9.14 25.26
CA ASP A 91 -15.32 9.07 26.57
C ASP A 91 -15.40 10.42 27.31
N GLU A 92 -15.22 11.53 26.60
CA GLU A 92 -15.43 12.86 27.19
C GLU A 92 -16.89 13.05 27.63
N LEU A 93 -17.85 12.69 26.77
CA LEU A 93 -19.27 12.78 27.12
C LEU A 93 -19.61 11.91 28.32
N ARG A 94 -19.14 10.66 28.40
CA ARG A 94 -19.37 9.78 29.55
C ARG A 94 -18.89 10.40 30.85
N LYS A 95 -17.69 11.00 30.85
CA LYS A 95 -17.15 11.70 32.03
C LYS A 95 -17.99 12.90 32.45
N GLN A 96 -18.61 13.60 31.50
CA GLN A 96 -19.50 14.73 31.77
C GLN A 96 -20.92 14.31 32.19
N THR A 97 -21.29 13.06 31.88
CA THR A 97 -22.65 12.52 31.98
C THR A 97 -22.71 11.40 33.02
N ASP A 98 -21.97 11.54 34.12
CA ASP A 98 -22.11 10.61 35.24
C ASP A 98 -23.56 10.64 35.78
N ALA A 99 -24.00 9.54 36.40
CA ALA A 99 -25.38 9.37 36.79
C ALA A 99 -25.91 10.51 37.69
N GLU A 100 -25.07 11.05 38.57
CA GLU A 100 -25.42 12.17 39.45
C GLU A 100 -25.56 13.49 38.68
N ALA A 101 -24.67 13.76 37.72
CA ALA A 101 -24.70 14.95 36.88
C ALA A 101 -25.99 15.02 36.05
N VAL A 102 -26.45 13.90 35.49
CA VAL A 102 -27.71 13.85 34.71
C VAL A 102 -28.94 14.07 35.59
N SER A 103 -28.98 13.43 36.77
CA SER A 103 -30.11 13.56 37.68
C SER A 103 -30.21 14.96 38.30
N GLN A 104 -29.09 15.66 38.47
CA GLN A 104 -29.06 17.04 38.99
C GLN A 104 -29.07 18.12 37.89
N ALA A 105 -28.90 17.73 36.62
CA ALA A 105 -28.84 18.65 35.50
C ALA A 105 -30.14 19.44 35.33
N GLY A 106 -30.02 20.76 35.24
CA GLY A 106 -31.09 21.63 34.77
C GLY A 106 -31.37 21.44 33.27
N GLY A 107 -32.48 22.01 32.79
CA GLY A 107 -32.91 21.85 31.40
C GLY A 107 -31.87 22.24 30.34
N GLN A 108 -31.12 23.32 30.58
CA GLN A 108 -30.08 23.79 29.66
C GLN A 108 -28.88 22.83 29.58
N GLN A 109 -28.48 22.21 30.69
CA GLN A 109 -27.37 21.26 30.74
C GLN A 109 -27.74 19.94 30.06
N ARG A 110 -28.96 19.43 30.31
CA ARG A 110 -29.49 18.26 29.60
C ARG A 110 -29.58 18.50 28.10
N GLN A 111 -29.96 19.69 27.68
CA GLN A 111 -30.04 20.04 26.27
C GLN A 111 -28.66 20.03 25.58
N GLN A 112 -27.61 20.54 26.25
CA GLN A 112 -26.24 20.46 25.73
C GLN A 112 -25.76 19.01 25.58
N MET A 113 -26.03 18.16 26.59
CA MET A 113 -25.71 16.74 26.54
C MET A 113 -26.44 16.04 25.38
N GLN A 114 -27.71 16.36 25.16
CA GLN A 114 -28.48 15.83 24.03
C GLN A 114 -27.92 16.26 22.68
N GLU A 115 -27.50 17.52 22.54
CA GLU A 115 -26.89 18.03 21.31
C GLU A 115 -25.57 17.28 21.02
N ALA A 116 -24.76 17.01 22.05
CA ALA A 116 -23.54 16.21 21.94
C ALA A 116 -23.85 14.77 21.49
N VAL A 117 -24.81 14.10 22.15
CA VAL A 117 -25.27 12.75 21.76
C VAL A 117 -25.76 12.72 20.31
N GLN A 118 -26.53 13.72 19.88
CA GLN A 118 -27.01 13.79 18.49
C GLN A 118 -25.90 13.98 17.47
N GLU A 119 -24.83 14.72 17.81
CA GLU A 119 -23.68 14.85 16.92
C GLU A 119 -22.89 13.53 16.85
N LEU A 120 -22.64 12.86 17.98
CA LEU A 120 -21.98 11.56 18.01
C LEU A 120 -22.76 10.51 17.22
N ARG A 121 -24.09 10.49 17.35
CA ARG A 121 -24.94 9.60 16.55
C ARG A 121 -24.79 9.89 15.06
N ARG A 122 -24.81 11.16 14.64
CA ARG A 122 -24.61 11.53 13.24
C ARG A 122 -23.22 11.13 12.72
N ARG A 123 -22.20 11.10 13.57
CA ARG A 123 -20.86 10.59 13.24
C ARG A 123 -20.88 9.06 13.09
N ALA A 124 -21.51 8.33 14.01
CA ALA A 124 -21.69 6.88 13.90
C ALA A 124 -22.41 6.48 12.60
N GLU A 125 -23.50 7.18 12.23
CA GLU A 125 -24.22 6.95 10.97
C GLU A 125 -23.36 7.27 9.72
N ARG A 126 -22.47 8.27 9.79
CA ARG A 126 -21.52 8.56 8.69
C ARG A 126 -20.50 7.43 8.56
N LEU A 127 -19.99 6.95 9.69
CA LEU A 127 -19.01 5.89 9.77
C LEU A 127 -19.59 4.54 9.30
N GLU A 128 -20.82 4.21 9.70
CA GLU A 128 -21.60 3.06 9.18
C GLU A 128 -21.61 3.05 7.64
N ARG A 129 -21.94 4.19 7.01
CA ARG A 129 -21.93 4.31 5.54
C ARG A 129 -20.53 4.19 4.92
N GLN A 130 -19.47 4.62 5.62
CA GLN A 130 -18.09 4.44 5.16
C GLN A 130 -17.71 2.95 5.19
N LEU A 131 -18.03 2.27 6.28
CA LEU A 131 -17.74 0.85 6.50
C LEU A 131 -18.51 -0.04 5.52
N GLN A 132 -19.75 0.31 5.20
CA GLN A 132 -20.53 -0.36 4.17
C GLN A 132 -19.86 -0.26 2.78
N ARG A 133 -19.29 0.91 2.44
CA ARG A 133 -18.52 1.08 1.19
C ARG A 133 -17.22 0.29 1.19
N LEU A 134 -16.59 0.16 2.35
CA LEU A 134 -15.43 -0.71 2.58
C LEU A 134 -15.79 -2.20 2.69
N ARG A 135 -17.09 -2.53 2.69
CA ARG A 135 -17.65 -3.89 2.85
C ARG A 135 -17.27 -4.56 4.19
N LEU A 136 -16.99 -3.77 5.22
CA LEU A 136 -16.70 -4.23 6.58
C LEU A 136 -18.01 -4.47 7.33
N LYS A 137 -18.63 -5.63 7.10
CA LYS A 137 -19.99 -5.93 7.62
C LYS A 137 -20.08 -5.88 9.15
N ARG A 138 -19.09 -6.44 9.86
CA ARG A 138 -19.11 -6.42 11.33
C ARG A 138 -18.94 -5.00 11.88
N GLY A 139 -18.04 -4.22 11.29
CA GLY A 139 -17.90 -2.80 11.59
C GLY A 139 -19.17 -2.00 11.29
N GLU A 140 -19.84 -2.24 10.15
CA GLU A 140 -21.13 -1.64 9.81
C GLU A 140 -22.18 -1.92 10.89
N GLU A 141 -22.31 -3.18 11.31
CA GLU A 141 -23.25 -3.59 12.36
C GLU A 141 -22.91 -2.95 13.73
N ALA A 142 -21.63 -2.88 14.10
CA ALA A 142 -21.18 -2.24 15.33
C ALA A 142 -21.46 -0.73 15.33
N ALA A 143 -21.12 -0.03 14.24
CA ALA A 143 -21.44 1.40 14.08
C ALA A 143 -22.96 1.66 14.15
N HIS A 144 -23.77 0.77 13.56
CA HIS A 144 -25.22 0.83 13.65
C HIS A 144 -25.70 0.68 15.10
N ARG A 145 -25.21 -0.33 15.84
CA ARG A 145 -25.57 -0.53 17.25
C ARG A 145 -25.12 0.63 18.12
N ALA A 146 -23.91 1.16 17.94
CA ALA A 146 -23.44 2.37 18.62
C ALA A 146 -24.41 3.55 18.40
N GLY A 147 -24.90 3.75 17.17
CA GLY A 147 -25.92 4.76 16.87
C GLY A 147 -27.24 4.55 17.59
N GLN A 148 -27.69 3.30 17.76
CA GLN A 148 -28.89 2.95 18.53
C GLN A 148 -28.71 3.22 20.04
N ARG A 149 -27.55 2.84 20.59
CA ARG A 149 -27.18 3.10 21.99
C ARG A 149 -27.13 4.59 22.29
N LEU A 150 -26.51 5.38 21.42
CA LEU A 150 -26.50 6.84 21.53
C LEU A 150 -27.92 7.42 21.48
N ALA A 151 -28.81 6.90 20.63
CA ALA A 151 -30.19 7.35 20.60
C ALA A 151 -30.92 7.07 21.92
N ALA A 152 -30.71 5.90 22.52
CA ALA A 152 -31.28 5.52 23.82
C ALA A 152 -30.71 6.39 24.96
N ALA A 153 -29.39 6.64 24.97
CA ALA A 153 -28.75 7.53 25.93
C ALA A 153 -29.34 8.95 25.88
N GLY A 154 -29.58 9.49 24.68
CA GLY A 154 -30.21 10.81 24.53
C GLY A 154 -31.62 10.91 25.13
N GLN A 155 -32.41 9.84 24.99
CA GLN A 155 -33.75 9.74 25.59
C GLN A 155 -33.68 9.63 27.12
N ALA A 156 -32.76 8.83 27.65
CA ALA A 156 -32.54 8.71 29.08
C ALA A 156 -32.09 10.04 29.71
N ILE A 157 -31.19 10.77 29.03
CA ILE A 157 -30.78 12.12 29.44
C ILE A 157 -31.98 13.08 29.45
N GLU A 158 -32.87 13.01 28.45
CA GLU A 158 -34.11 13.82 28.41
C GLU A 158 -34.99 13.56 29.63
N ALA A 159 -35.16 12.30 29.97
CA ALA A 159 -35.97 11.82 31.09
C ALA A 159 -35.32 12.08 32.46
N GLY A 160 -34.03 12.46 32.50
CA GLY A 160 -33.25 12.59 33.73
C GLY A 160 -32.83 11.26 34.36
N GLU A 161 -32.87 10.18 33.57
CA GLU A 161 -32.50 8.82 33.96
C GLU A 161 -30.99 8.61 33.82
N GLY A 162 -30.22 9.15 34.77
CA GLY A 162 -28.75 9.16 34.72
C GLY A 162 -28.10 7.77 34.64
N GLU A 163 -28.60 6.80 35.41
CA GLU A 163 -28.06 5.43 35.37
C GLU A 163 -28.29 4.76 34.01
N THR A 164 -29.49 4.90 33.44
CA THR A 164 -29.81 4.39 32.10
C THR A 164 -28.96 5.07 31.04
N ALA A 165 -28.81 6.40 31.11
CA ALA A 165 -27.97 7.15 30.18
C ALA A 165 -26.52 6.67 30.21
N GLN A 166 -25.96 6.47 31.40
CA GLN A 166 -24.59 6.01 31.58
C GLN A 166 -24.42 4.59 31.02
N GLN A 167 -25.33 3.66 31.30
CA GLN A 167 -25.29 2.29 30.76
C GLN A 167 -25.33 2.26 29.23
N GLU A 168 -26.17 3.10 28.61
CA GLU A 168 -26.26 3.16 27.14
C GLU A 168 -25.02 3.82 26.52
N LEU A 169 -24.40 4.81 27.19
CA LEU A 169 -23.13 5.38 26.74
C LEU A 169 -21.96 4.40 26.88
N ASP A 170 -21.93 3.62 27.97
CA ASP A 170 -20.95 2.56 28.18
C ASP A 170 -21.06 1.51 27.06
N ALA A 171 -22.28 1.02 26.79
CA ALA A 171 -22.52 0.08 25.72
C ALA A 171 -22.21 0.66 24.33
N ALA A 172 -22.45 1.96 24.10
CA ALA A 172 -22.03 2.60 22.85
C ALA A 172 -20.50 2.59 22.69
N GLN A 173 -19.75 2.69 23.79
CA GLN A 173 -18.30 2.69 23.75
C GLN A 173 -17.74 1.31 23.43
N ASP A 174 -18.29 0.26 24.03
CA ASP A 174 -17.93 -1.13 23.70
C ASP A 174 -18.13 -1.42 22.19
N GLU A 175 -19.20 -0.90 21.59
CA GLU A 175 -19.47 -1.06 20.15
C GLU A 175 -18.47 -0.28 19.28
N VAL A 176 -17.99 0.88 19.75
CA VAL A 176 -16.94 1.65 19.05
C VAL A 176 -15.57 0.99 19.19
N GLU A 177 -15.26 0.38 20.33
CA GLU A 177 -14.03 -0.40 20.53
C GLU A 177 -14.00 -1.62 19.59
N GLN A 178 -15.10 -2.38 19.52
CA GLN A 178 -15.24 -3.49 18.56
C GLN A 178 -15.07 -3.01 17.11
N LEU A 179 -15.60 -1.83 16.78
CA LEU A 179 -15.42 -1.24 15.47
C LEU A 179 -13.95 -0.91 15.16
N GLN A 180 -13.20 -0.39 16.14
CA GLN A 180 -11.78 -0.07 15.96
C GLN A 180 -10.95 -1.34 15.70
N GLU A 181 -11.24 -2.44 16.41
CA GLU A 181 -10.59 -3.74 16.18
C GLU A 181 -10.83 -4.23 14.74
N GLU A 182 -12.07 -4.22 14.27
CA GLU A 182 -12.42 -4.66 12.92
C GLU A 182 -11.82 -3.77 11.83
N ILE A 183 -11.70 -2.45 12.06
CA ILE A 183 -10.98 -1.55 11.14
C ILE A 183 -9.49 -1.87 11.12
N ALA A 184 -8.88 -2.14 12.28
CA ALA A 184 -7.46 -2.46 12.36
C ALA A 184 -7.12 -3.77 11.63
N GLU A 185 -7.93 -4.81 11.81
CA GLU A 185 -7.79 -6.07 11.07
C GLU A 185 -7.89 -5.82 9.55
N ALA A 186 -8.88 -5.05 9.11
CA ALA A 186 -9.04 -4.72 7.70
C ALA A 186 -7.89 -3.86 7.15
N GLN A 187 -7.32 -2.96 7.95
CA GLN A 187 -6.13 -2.19 7.59
C GLN A 187 -4.94 -3.10 7.36
N GLN A 188 -4.72 -4.06 8.25
CA GLN A 188 -3.64 -5.02 8.10
C GLN A 188 -3.81 -5.85 6.81
N GLU A 189 -4.99 -6.41 6.56
CA GLU A 189 -5.25 -7.19 5.34
C GLU A 189 -5.06 -6.35 4.06
N VAL A 190 -5.47 -5.09 4.07
CA VAL A 190 -5.31 -4.20 2.91
C VAL A 190 -3.86 -3.77 2.73
N ALA A 191 -3.12 -3.53 3.81
CA ALA A 191 -1.69 -3.23 3.77
C ALA A 191 -0.88 -4.42 3.23
N GLU A 192 -1.17 -5.64 3.68
CA GLU A 192 -0.58 -6.88 3.16
C GLU A 192 -0.87 -7.04 1.67
N ARG A 193 -2.14 -6.83 1.26
CA ARG A 193 -2.51 -6.88 -0.16
C ARG A 193 -1.75 -5.83 -0.95
N LEU A 194 -1.73 -4.57 -0.53
CA LEU A 194 -1.01 -3.49 -1.20
C LEU A 194 0.48 -3.81 -1.35
N ALA A 195 1.11 -4.33 -0.30
CA ALA A 195 2.50 -4.78 -0.38
C ALA A 195 2.65 -5.83 -1.47
N GLN A 196 1.80 -6.87 -1.50
CA GLN A 196 1.79 -7.85 -2.58
C GLN A 196 1.55 -7.21 -3.97
N GLU A 197 0.69 -6.20 -4.06
CA GLU A 197 0.40 -5.53 -5.32
C GLU A 197 1.61 -4.78 -5.90
N GLU A 198 2.28 -4.00 -5.04
CA GLU A 198 3.50 -3.28 -5.40
C GLU A 198 4.60 -4.23 -5.83
N LEU A 199 4.71 -5.31 -5.08
CA LEU A 199 5.60 -6.41 -5.36
C LEU A 199 5.33 -6.97 -6.79
N GLU A 200 4.10 -7.40 -7.10
CA GLU A 200 3.75 -7.93 -8.42
C GLU A 200 4.01 -6.92 -9.56
N ARG A 201 3.82 -5.62 -9.29
CA ARG A 201 4.14 -4.56 -10.24
C ARG A 201 5.64 -4.50 -10.53
N ILE A 202 6.47 -4.65 -9.51
CA ILE A 202 7.93 -4.70 -9.63
C ILE A 202 8.36 -5.93 -10.43
N ALA A 203 7.77 -7.10 -10.19
CA ALA A 203 8.01 -8.28 -11.02
C ALA A 203 7.69 -8.05 -12.50
N GLY A 204 6.53 -7.44 -12.79
CA GLY A 204 6.17 -7.05 -14.14
C GLY A 204 7.17 -6.08 -14.78
N ALA A 205 7.69 -5.13 -14.00
CA ALA A 205 8.73 -4.20 -14.44
C ALA A 205 10.05 -4.92 -14.74
N LEU A 206 10.49 -5.84 -13.87
CA LEU A 206 11.68 -6.65 -14.05
C LEU A 206 11.58 -7.56 -15.28
N GLN A 207 10.42 -8.16 -15.52
CA GLN A 207 10.19 -8.96 -16.72
C GLN A 207 10.26 -8.10 -18.00
N SER A 208 9.67 -6.91 -17.97
CA SER A 208 9.76 -5.95 -19.09
C SER A 208 11.20 -5.50 -19.35
N LEU A 209 11.96 -5.23 -18.28
CA LEU A 209 13.40 -4.94 -18.36
C LEU A 209 14.17 -6.09 -18.99
N LYS A 210 13.92 -7.34 -18.56
CA LYS A 210 14.58 -8.52 -19.13
C LYS A 210 14.33 -8.64 -20.63
N VAL A 211 13.06 -8.58 -21.06
CA VAL A 211 12.70 -8.71 -22.48
C VAL A 211 13.40 -7.65 -23.34
N ARG A 212 13.52 -6.42 -22.82
CA ARG A 212 14.23 -5.34 -23.53
C ARG A 212 15.74 -5.56 -23.53
N GLN A 213 16.31 -6.01 -22.41
CA GLN A 213 17.74 -6.32 -22.31
C GLN A 213 18.15 -7.44 -23.29
N ASP A 214 17.34 -8.50 -23.37
CA ASP A 214 17.54 -9.60 -24.33
C ASP A 214 17.59 -9.07 -25.77
N ALA A 215 16.70 -8.13 -26.12
CA ALA A 215 16.67 -7.52 -27.44
C ALA A 215 17.90 -6.65 -27.73
N VAL A 216 18.38 -5.89 -26.74
CA VAL A 216 19.60 -5.07 -26.87
C VAL A 216 20.84 -5.95 -27.01
N ILE A 217 20.94 -7.05 -26.26
CA ILE A 217 22.02 -8.05 -26.39
C ILE A 217 22.02 -8.65 -27.79
N ALA A 218 20.87 -9.13 -28.26
CA ALA A 218 20.76 -9.75 -29.58
C ALA A 218 21.22 -8.80 -30.71
N GLU A 219 20.83 -7.52 -30.64
CA GLU A 219 21.27 -6.52 -31.63
C GLU A 219 22.76 -6.18 -31.49
N THR A 220 23.28 -6.13 -30.26
CA THR A 220 24.71 -5.91 -29.99
C THR A 220 25.56 -7.04 -30.57
N GLU A 221 25.15 -8.29 -30.38
CA GLU A 221 25.81 -9.47 -30.95
C GLU A 221 25.75 -9.48 -32.47
N ARG A 222 24.60 -9.09 -33.06
CA ARG A 222 24.46 -8.93 -34.51
C ARG A 222 25.48 -7.93 -35.06
N LEU A 223 25.62 -6.76 -34.42
CA LEU A 223 26.58 -5.72 -34.81
C LEU A 223 28.04 -6.16 -34.63
N GLU A 224 28.35 -6.91 -33.58
CA GLU A 224 29.69 -7.48 -33.37
C GLU A 224 30.05 -8.48 -34.47
N ASN A 225 29.13 -9.37 -34.84
CA ASN A 225 29.34 -10.31 -35.94
C ASN A 225 29.60 -9.61 -37.28
N GLU A 226 28.89 -8.52 -37.56
CA GLU A 226 29.13 -7.69 -38.74
C GLU A 226 30.50 -7.01 -38.70
N ARG A 227 30.93 -6.53 -37.53
CA ARG A 227 32.25 -5.95 -37.30
C ARG A 227 33.36 -6.98 -37.53
N GLN A 228 33.20 -8.19 -37.00
CA GLN A 228 34.16 -9.27 -37.17
C GLN A 228 34.30 -9.70 -38.63
N THR A 229 33.18 -9.75 -39.36
CA THR A 229 33.17 -10.12 -40.79
C THR A 229 33.77 -9.03 -41.67
N SER A 230 33.45 -7.76 -41.41
CA SER A 230 33.83 -6.63 -42.28
C SER A 230 35.12 -5.92 -41.82
N GLY A 231 35.65 -6.29 -40.65
CA GLY A 231 36.79 -5.65 -39.99
C GLY A 231 36.51 -4.27 -39.36
N ARG A 232 35.38 -3.63 -39.72
CA ARG A 232 34.97 -2.32 -39.19
C ARG A 232 33.46 -2.15 -39.28
N LEU A 233 32.93 -1.27 -38.43
CA LEU A 233 31.55 -0.83 -38.50
C LEU A 233 31.38 0.29 -39.54
N THR A 234 30.23 0.29 -40.20
CA THR A 234 29.74 1.40 -41.02
C THR A 234 29.21 2.52 -40.13
N ARG A 235 29.05 3.72 -40.71
CA ARG A 235 28.45 4.87 -39.98
C ARG A 235 27.02 4.57 -39.51
N GLY A 236 26.26 3.79 -40.28
CA GLY A 236 24.91 3.37 -39.90
C GLY A 236 24.93 2.47 -38.67
N GLN A 237 25.80 1.45 -38.66
CA GLN A 237 25.97 0.54 -37.53
C GLN A 237 26.51 1.26 -36.28
N GLN A 238 27.42 2.23 -36.44
CA GLN A 238 27.87 3.08 -35.32
C GLN A 238 26.73 3.91 -34.74
N ARG A 239 25.79 4.38 -35.58
CA ARG A 239 24.60 5.08 -35.10
C ARG A 239 23.66 4.12 -34.35
N SER A 240 23.47 2.90 -34.84
CA SER A 240 22.70 1.87 -34.13
C SER A 240 23.29 1.58 -32.74
N LEU A 241 24.62 1.55 -32.58
CA LEU A 241 25.24 1.43 -31.25
C LEU A 241 24.93 2.60 -30.33
N GLN A 242 24.89 3.83 -30.86
CA GLN A 242 24.50 5.00 -30.07
C GLN A 242 23.04 4.94 -29.64
N ASP A 243 22.16 4.41 -30.50
CA ASP A 243 20.74 4.21 -30.17
C ASP A 243 20.61 3.13 -29.07
N LEU A 244 21.34 2.00 -29.17
CA LEU A 244 21.38 0.97 -28.12
C LEU A 244 21.94 1.50 -26.80
N ALA A 245 22.96 2.35 -26.83
CA ALA A 245 23.46 3.03 -25.64
C ALA A 245 22.40 3.92 -24.98
N GLY A 246 21.50 4.52 -25.78
CA GLY A 246 20.32 5.23 -25.28
C GLY A 246 19.36 4.28 -24.56
N VAL A 247 19.06 3.13 -25.15
CA VAL A 247 18.19 2.11 -24.56
C VAL A 247 18.77 1.59 -23.24
N GLU A 248 20.08 1.28 -23.16
CA GLU A 248 20.73 0.85 -21.92
C GLU A 248 20.59 1.88 -20.77
N ARG A 249 20.66 3.18 -21.07
CA ARG A 249 20.43 4.24 -20.07
C ARG A 249 18.97 4.35 -19.64
N GLU A 250 18.03 4.11 -20.54
CA GLU A 250 16.62 4.02 -20.18
C GLU A 250 16.35 2.81 -19.28
N LEU A 251 16.93 1.64 -19.60
CA LEU A 251 16.85 0.44 -18.77
C LEU A 251 17.49 0.66 -17.40
N GLN A 252 18.64 1.33 -17.33
CA GLN A 252 19.25 1.75 -16.07
C GLN A 252 18.28 2.59 -15.22
N SER A 253 17.66 3.61 -15.80
CA SER A 253 16.74 4.49 -15.07
C SER A 253 15.51 3.74 -14.56
N LEU A 254 14.99 2.80 -15.36
CA LEU A 254 13.88 1.93 -14.98
C LEU A 254 14.27 0.94 -13.87
N ALA A 255 15.49 0.39 -13.91
CA ALA A 255 16.01 -0.47 -12.85
C ALA A 255 16.19 0.29 -11.53
N GLU A 256 16.65 1.54 -11.58
CA GLU A 256 16.72 2.43 -10.40
C GLU A 256 15.34 2.72 -9.83
N ALA A 257 14.35 3.01 -10.68
CA ALA A 257 12.98 3.24 -10.25
C ALA A 257 12.35 1.99 -9.61
N ALA A 258 12.54 0.81 -10.19
CA ALA A 258 12.07 -0.45 -9.63
C ALA A 258 12.69 -0.73 -8.25
N SER A 259 13.99 -0.42 -8.08
CA SER A 259 14.68 -0.55 -6.79
C SER A 259 14.10 0.40 -5.73
N GLN A 260 13.80 1.65 -6.10
CA GLN A 260 13.18 2.62 -5.19
C GLN A 260 11.73 2.25 -4.81
N GLN A 261 10.93 1.77 -5.77
CA GLN A 261 9.56 1.31 -5.50
C GLN A 261 9.56 0.13 -4.53
N LEU A 262 10.52 -0.76 -4.68
CA LEU A 262 10.67 -1.92 -3.81
C LEU A 262 11.02 -1.52 -2.37
N GLU A 263 11.95 -0.58 -2.19
CA GLU A 263 12.28 -0.03 -0.86
C GLU A 263 11.04 0.57 -0.17
N GLN A 264 10.21 1.31 -0.91
CA GLN A 264 8.98 1.88 -0.38
C GLN A 264 7.96 0.81 0.01
N ALA A 265 7.79 -0.22 -0.82
CA ALA A 265 6.88 -1.34 -0.54
C ALA A 265 7.29 -2.10 0.73
N ILE A 266 8.59 -2.31 0.94
CA ILE A 266 9.13 -2.94 2.16
C ILE A 266 8.83 -2.11 3.40
N VAL A 267 9.11 -0.81 3.35
CA VAL A 267 8.87 0.09 4.48
C VAL A 267 7.38 0.11 4.84
N ALA A 268 6.49 0.11 3.85
CA ALA A 268 5.05 0.03 4.06
C ALA A 268 4.63 -1.31 4.70
N ALA A 269 5.18 -2.43 4.23
CA ALA A 269 4.89 -3.76 4.74
C ALA A 269 5.39 -3.98 6.19
N LEU A 270 6.48 -3.31 6.60
CA LEU A 270 7.06 -3.42 7.95
C LEU A 270 6.47 -2.43 8.96
N ALA A 271 5.74 -1.41 8.50
CA ALA A 271 5.16 -0.37 9.34
C ALA A 271 3.68 -0.62 9.72
N GLY A 272 3.01 -1.55 9.02
CA GLY A 272 1.69 -2.07 9.39
C GLY A 272 1.77 -3.15 10.46
#